data_AF-A0A166UF71-F1
#
_entry.id   AF-A0A166UF71-F1
#
_cell.length_a   1.000
_cell.length_b   1.000
_cell.length_c   1.000
_cell.angle_alpha   90.00
_cell.angle_beta   90.00
_cell.angle_gamma   90.00
#
_symmetry.space_group_name_H-M   'P 1'
#
loop_
_entity.id
_entity.type
_entity.pdbx_description
1 polymer ?
#
loop_
_entity_poly.entity_id
_entity_poly.type
_entity_poly.pdbx_seq_one_letter_code
_entity_poly.pdbx_strand_id
1 'polypeptide(L)'
;MIREIRAESNLSSLSVLRAVITRWTAHYLAFRRLLELENSLRAVISRDDMQPNPAKKAVITGDAKAKRRARKMVKIIQDPLFWHGIVRIKRHLEPLAIAANVTQAAFCRMDQVLLTFGHLVMTYKKLTDRSDFLPCNTIIRSIEKRWAKTDQEVFIAAVILNPVFRTKPFTDLPFLTLGGIHVMLQRLWTRFYPNCPIPDELSDQVSDYFDGSGIFVNMEALIEIESRKAHAQVGLSA
;
A
#
# COMPACT_ATOMS: atom_id res chain seq x y z
N MET A 1 -17.91 -27.00 -10.27
CA MET A 1 -17.19 -27.38 -9.04
C MET A 1 -16.92 -26.24 -8.06
N ILE A 2 -15.95 -25.33 -8.26
CA ILE A 2 -15.67 -24.26 -7.26
C ILE A 2 -16.88 -23.35 -7.04
N ARG A 3 -17.56 -22.95 -8.12
CA ARG A 3 -18.77 -22.11 -8.04
C ARG A 3 -19.92 -22.83 -7.33
N GLU A 4 -20.12 -24.11 -7.59
CA GLU A 4 -21.14 -24.94 -6.92
C GLU A 4 -20.88 -25.03 -5.41
N ILE A 5 -19.66 -25.38 -4.99
CA ILE A 5 -19.31 -25.49 -3.55
C ILE A 5 -19.51 -24.16 -2.82
N ARG A 6 -19.24 -23.03 -3.50
CA ARG A 6 -19.46 -21.70 -2.92
C ARG A 6 -20.94 -21.36 -2.85
N ALA A 7 -21.72 -21.66 -3.89
CA ALA A 7 -23.17 -21.47 -3.87
C ALA A 7 -23.83 -22.29 -2.76
N GLU A 8 -23.42 -23.55 -2.57
CA GLU A 8 -23.89 -24.40 -1.46
C GLU A 8 -23.52 -23.83 -0.08
N SER A 9 -22.43 -23.09 0.02
CA SER A 9 -22.01 -22.38 1.23
C SER A 9 -22.58 -20.96 1.36
N ASN A 10 -23.54 -20.56 0.52
CA ASN A 10 -24.07 -19.17 0.43
C ASN A 10 -22.98 -18.09 0.23
N LEU A 11 -21.87 -18.44 -0.44
CA LEU A 11 -20.78 -17.52 -0.75
C LEU A 11 -20.87 -17.04 -2.19
N SER A 12 -20.44 -15.79 -2.42
CA SER A 12 -20.35 -15.23 -3.77
C SER A 12 -19.45 -16.08 -4.69
N SER A 13 -19.86 -16.19 -5.96
CA SER A 13 -19.11 -16.96 -6.96
C SER A 13 -17.76 -16.27 -7.24
N LEU A 14 -16.68 -16.98 -6.96
CA LEU A 14 -15.31 -16.52 -7.20
C LEU A 14 -14.60 -17.42 -8.23
N SER A 15 -13.67 -16.83 -8.97
CA SER A 15 -12.76 -17.53 -9.89
C SER A 15 -11.31 -17.31 -9.49
N VAL A 16 -10.45 -18.26 -9.90
CA VAL A 16 -9.00 -18.15 -9.78
C VAL A 16 -8.52 -17.05 -10.71
N LEU A 17 -7.71 -16.13 -10.19
CA LEU A 17 -7.08 -15.07 -10.96
C LEU A 17 -5.66 -15.46 -11.35
N ARG A 18 -5.28 -15.18 -12.59
CA ARG A 18 -3.92 -15.31 -13.07
C ARG A 18 -3.28 -13.93 -13.11
N ALA A 19 -2.28 -13.72 -12.27
CA ALA A 19 -1.52 -12.47 -12.28
C ALA A 19 -0.71 -12.32 -13.58
N VAL A 20 -0.65 -11.10 -14.09
CA VAL A 20 0.31 -10.71 -15.12
C VAL A 20 1.68 -10.58 -14.45
N ILE A 21 2.71 -11.19 -15.05
CA ILE A 21 4.05 -11.35 -14.45
C ILE A 21 4.63 -10.00 -13.99
N THR A 22 4.47 -8.95 -14.79
CA THR A 22 5.11 -7.64 -14.59
C THR A 22 4.42 -6.73 -13.59
N ARG A 23 3.24 -7.09 -13.07
CA ARG A 23 2.44 -6.21 -12.19
C ARG A 23 2.25 -6.83 -10.82
N TRP A 24 3.06 -6.40 -9.86
CA TRP A 24 3.03 -6.91 -8.48
C TRP A 24 1.68 -6.66 -7.77
N THR A 25 0.91 -5.63 -8.16
CA THR A 25 -0.49 -5.45 -7.72
C THR A 25 -1.42 -6.56 -8.23
N ALA A 26 -1.20 -7.07 -9.45
CA ALA A 26 -1.94 -8.22 -9.97
C ALA A 26 -1.59 -9.51 -9.20
N HIS A 27 -0.33 -9.66 -8.78
CA HIS A 27 0.09 -10.75 -7.89
C HIS A 27 -0.58 -10.65 -6.52
N TYR A 28 -0.64 -9.47 -5.90
CA TYR A 28 -1.39 -9.25 -4.66
C TYR A 28 -2.87 -9.67 -4.81
N LEU A 29 -3.56 -9.19 -5.85
CA LEU A 29 -4.97 -9.54 -6.09
C LEU A 29 -5.15 -11.04 -6.33
N ALA A 30 -4.25 -11.68 -7.07
CA ALA A 30 -4.30 -13.11 -7.31
C ALA A 30 -4.07 -13.92 -6.03
N PHE A 31 -3.10 -13.57 -5.20
CA PHE A 31 -2.85 -14.25 -3.93
C PHE A 31 -3.97 -14.04 -2.91
N ARG A 32 -4.50 -12.80 -2.82
CA ARG A 32 -5.69 -12.52 -1.98
C ARG A 32 -6.88 -13.38 -2.40
N ARG A 33 -7.16 -13.43 -3.71
CA ARG A 33 -8.23 -14.28 -4.25
C ARG A 33 -7.96 -15.77 -4.04
N LEU A 34 -6.71 -16.21 -4.15
CA LEU A 34 -6.35 -17.61 -3.94
C LEU A 34 -6.62 -18.03 -2.49
N LEU A 35 -6.31 -17.17 -1.52
CA LEU A 35 -6.64 -17.39 -0.11
C LEU A 35 -8.15 -17.45 0.15
N GLU A 36 -8.95 -16.56 -0.48
CA GLU A 36 -10.43 -16.61 -0.42
C GLU A 36 -11.01 -17.94 -0.97
N LEU A 37 -10.25 -18.63 -1.82
CA LEU A 37 -10.63 -19.88 -2.46
C LEU A 37 -10.07 -21.12 -1.75
N GLU A 38 -9.22 -20.99 -0.74
CA GLU A 38 -8.54 -22.12 -0.09
C GLU A 38 -9.52 -23.21 0.36
N ASN A 39 -10.51 -22.84 1.17
CA ASN A 39 -11.51 -23.79 1.68
C ASN A 39 -12.33 -24.42 0.55
N SER A 40 -12.69 -23.63 -0.46
CA SER A 40 -13.43 -24.13 -1.62
C SER A 40 -12.59 -25.14 -2.43
N LEU A 41 -11.29 -24.87 -2.61
CA LEU A 41 -10.37 -25.75 -3.32
C LEU A 41 -10.15 -27.07 -2.56
N ARG A 42 -9.96 -27.00 -1.24
CA ARG A 42 -9.85 -28.20 -0.39
C ARG A 42 -11.14 -29.02 -0.43
N ALA A 43 -12.30 -28.38 -0.33
CA ALA A 43 -13.60 -29.05 -0.42
C ALA A 43 -13.85 -29.71 -1.78
N VAL A 44 -13.43 -29.09 -2.89
CA VAL A 44 -13.48 -29.72 -4.22
C VAL A 44 -12.69 -31.03 -4.23
N ILE A 45 -11.48 -31.02 -3.68
CA ILE A 45 -10.61 -32.21 -3.63
C ILE A 45 -11.25 -33.28 -2.74
N SER A 46 -11.68 -32.93 -1.53
CA SER A 46 -12.30 -33.89 -0.61
C SER A 46 -13.56 -34.52 -1.19
N ARG A 47 -14.42 -33.75 -1.87
CA ARG A 47 -15.62 -34.26 -2.54
C ARG A 47 -15.28 -35.21 -3.68
N ASP A 48 -14.25 -34.91 -4.46
CA ASP A 48 -13.79 -35.77 -5.56
C ASP A 48 -13.13 -37.07 -5.05
N ASP A 49 -12.44 -36.99 -3.91
CA ASP A 49 -11.84 -38.16 -3.26
C ASP A 49 -12.91 -39.11 -2.71
N MET A 50 -13.98 -38.56 -2.12
CA MET A 50 -15.14 -39.31 -1.61
C MET A 50 -16.05 -39.89 -2.70
N GLN A 51 -15.87 -39.52 -3.98
CA GLN A 51 -16.69 -40.03 -5.07
C GLN A 51 -16.36 -41.52 -5.34
N PRO A 52 -17.28 -42.47 -5.05
CA PRO A 52 -17.03 -43.90 -5.24
C PRO A 52 -16.91 -44.29 -6.70
N ASN A 53 -17.56 -43.55 -7.61
CA ASN A 53 -17.51 -43.85 -9.04
C ASN A 53 -16.31 -43.16 -9.72
N PRO A 54 -15.29 -43.90 -10.19
CA PRO A 54 -14.12 -43.31 -10.84
C PRO A 54 -14.45 -42.55 -12.13
N ALA A 55 -15.55 -42.88 -12.82
CA ALA A 55 -15.99 -42.15 -14.01
C ALA A 55 -16.58 -40.76 -13.70
N LYS A 56 -16.97 -40.52 -12.44
CA LYS A 56 -17.50 -39.22 -11.98
C LYS A 56 -16.44 -38.33 -11.31
N LYS A 57 -15.21 -38.81 -11.16
CA LYS A 57 -14.10 -37.99 -10.66
C LYS A 57 -13.71 -36.95 -11.71
N ALA A 58 -13.59 -35.71 -11.28
CA ALA A 58 -13.36 -34.55 -12.12
C ALA A 58 -12.00 -33.88 -11.86
N VAL A 59 -11.35 -34.13 -10.72
CA VAL A 59 -10.08 -33.45 -10.37
C VAL A 59 -8.88 -34.08 -11.07
N ILE A 60 -8.78 -35.41 -11.09
CA ILE A 60 -7.66 -36.14 -11.71
C ILE A 60 -8.14 -36.87 -12.97
N THR A 61 -8.25 -36.14 -14.07
CA THR A 61 -8.78 -36.62 -15.35
C THR A 61 -7.80 -36.42 -16.51
N GLY A 62 -8.11 -36.98 -17.69
CA GLY A 62 -7.31 -36.81 -18.91
C GLY A 62 -6.14 -37.80 -19.07
N ASP A 63 -5.17 -37.41 -19.91
CA ASP A 63 -3.99 -38.21 -20.23
C ASP A 63 -3.01 -38.33 -19.05
N ALA A 64 -1.95 -39.15 -19.21
CA ALA A 64 -0.97 -39.38 -18.15
C ALA A 64 -0.28 -38.09 -17.67
N LYS A 65 -0.06 -37.12 -18.57
CA LYS A 65 0.59 -35.84 -18.27
C LYS A 65 -0.34 -34.93 -17.45
N ALA A 66 -1.60 -34.82 -17.84
CA ALA A 66 -2.64 -34.09 -17.13
C ALA A 66 -2.86 -34.67 -15.73
N LYS A 67 -2.99 -36.00 -15.62
CA LYS A 67 -3.12 -36.69 -14.33
C LYS A 67 -1.92 -36.44 -13.41
N ARG A 68 -0.69 -36.49 -13.94
CA ARG A 68 0.52 -36.18 -13.16
C ARG A 68 0.51 -34.74 -12.66
N ARG A 69 0.11 -33.79 -13.50
CA ARG A 69 0.00 -32.37 -13.12
C ARG A 69 -1.08 -32.15 -12.06
N ALA A 70 -2.26 -32.75 -12.22
CA ALA A 70 -3.36 -32.67 -11.27
C ALA A 70 -2.95 -33.20 -9.89
N ARG A 71 -2.31 -34.38 -9.82
CA ARG A 71 -1.76 -34.93 -8.56
C ARG A 71 -0.78 -33.97 -7.89
N LYS A 72 0.10 -33.32 -8.66
CA LYS A 72 1.02 -32.32 -8.13
C LYS A 72 0.27 -31.11 -7.54
N MET A 73 -0.77 -30.61 -8.22
CA MET A 73 -1.57 -29.48 -7.73
C MET A 73 -2.36 -29.84 -6.48
N VAL A 74 -2.95 -31.05 -6.42
CA VAL A 74 -3.65 -31.55 -5.22
C VAL A 74 -2.71 -31.55 -4.02
N LYS A 75 -1.48 -32.07 -4.18
CA LYS A 75 -0.46 -32.04 -3.13
C LYS A 75 -0.14 -30.62 -2.64
N ILE A 76 -0.05 -29.64 -3.55
CA ILE A 76 0.20 -28.23 -3.19
C ILE A 76 -1.00 -27.64 -2.44
N ILE A 77 -2.23 -27.91 -2.89
CA ILE A 77 -3.45 -27.38 -2.23
C ILE A 77 -3.64 -28.00 -0.84
N GLN A 78 -3.21 -29.24 -0.63
CA GLN A 78 -3.29 -29.91 0.67
C GLN A 78 -2.14 -29.55 1.62
N ASP A 79 -1.06 -28.91 1.13
CA ASP A 79 0.10 -28.53 1.94
C ASP A 79 -0.18 -27.24 2.73
N PRO A 80 -0.24 -27.28 4.08
CA PRO A 80 -0.45 -26.08 4.90
C PRO A 80 0.67 -25.06 4.75
N LEU A 81 1.92 -25.49 4.53
CA LEU A 81 3.07 -24.59 4.40
C LEU A 81 2.98 -23.73 3.15
N PHE A 82 2.42 -24.27 2.07
CA PHE A 82 2.12 -23.50 0.86
C PHE A 82 1.20 -22.30 1.20
N TRP A 83 0.09 -22.55 1.89
CA TRP A 83 -0.89 -21.51 2.24
C TRP A 83 -0.30 -20.48 3.21
N HIS A 84 0.46 -20.91 4.22
CA HIS A 84 1.21 -20.00 5.09
C HIS A 84 2.17 -19.10 4.29
N GLY A 85 2.83 -19.66 3.28
CA GLY A 85 3.66 -18.91 2.33
C GLY A 85 2.86 -17.84 1.57
N ILE A 86 1.68 -18.19 1.05
CA ILE A 86 0.81 -17.22 0.35
C ILE A 86 0.31 -16.12 1.28
N VAL A 87 -0.10 -16.45 2.51
CA VAL A 87 -0.49 -15.44 3.53
C VAL A 87 0.65 -14.46 3.76
N ARG A 88 1.88 -14.96 3.91
CA ARG A 88 3.06 -14.12 4.11
C ARG A 88 3.33 -13.21 2.92
N ILE A 89 3.28 -13.75 1.70
CA ILE A 89 3.49 -12.95 0.48
C ILE A 89 2.42 -11.86 0.38
N LYS A 90 1.15 -12.18 0.65
CA LYS A 90 0.07 -11.18 0.73
C LYS A 90 0.43 -10.08 1.73
N ARG A 91 0.85 -10.44 2.96
CA ARG A 91 1.25 -9.48 4.01
C ARG A 91 2.36 -8.53 3.53
N HIS A 92 3.31 -9.03 2.74
CA HIS A 92 4.38 -8.18 2.18
C HIS A 92 3.91 -7.31 1.02
N LEU A 93 2.99 -7.76 0.16
CA LEU A 93 2.55 -7.01 -1.01
C LEU A 93 1.43 -6.01 -0.72
N GLU A 94 0.64 -6.24 0.33
CA GLU A 94 -0.52 -5.41 0.68
C GLU A 94 -0.17 -3.94 0.94
N PRO A 95 0.86 -3.60 1.76
CA PRO A 95 1.22 -2.20 1.99
C PRO A 95 1.62 -1.50 0.69
N LEU A 96 2.38 -2.18 -0.18
CA LEU A 96 2.72 -1.64 -1.50
C LEU A 96 1.44 -1.38 -2.30
N ALA A 97 0.49 -2.31 -2.32
CA ALA A 97 -0.71 -2.22 -3.16
C ALA A 97 -1.57 -1.00 -2.77
N ILE A 98 -1.68 -0.76 -1.46
CA ILE A 98 -2.31 0.45 -0.92
C ILE A 98 -1.54 1.69 -1.35
N ALA A 99 -0.23 1.71 -1.19
CA ALA A 99 0.60 2.84 -1.60
C ALA A 99 0.52 3.16 -3.10
N ALA A 100 0.46 2.13 -3.96
CA ALA A 100 0.26 2.30 -5.39
C ALA A 100 -1.11 2.93 -5.69
N ASN A 101 -2.17 2.46 -5.03
CA ASN A 101 -3.50 3.03 -5.22
C ASN A 101 -3.56 4.51 -4.79
N VAL A 102 -2.93 4.85 -3.66
CA VAL A 102 -2.84 6.25 -3.19
C VAL A 102 -2.05 7.11 -4.18
N THR A 103 -0.85 6.65 -4.59
CA THR A 103 0.05 7.43 -5.46
C THR A 103 -0.42 7.51 -6.91
N GLN A 104 -1.34 6.63 -7.33
CA GLN A 104 -1.96 6.64 -8.65
C GLN A 104 -3.32 7.35 -8.68
N ALA A 105 -3.83 7.81 -7.52
CA ALA A 105 -5.07 8.56 -7.48
C ALA A 105 -4.92 9.88 -8.25
N ALA A 106 -5.96 10.27 -8.99
CA ALA A 106 -5.95 11.48 -9.82
C ALA A 106 -5.65 12.77 -9.03
N PHE A 107 -6.03 12.80 -7.75
CA PHE A 107 -5.85 13.92 -6.84
C PHE A 107 -4.71 13.69 -5.83
N CYS A 108 -3.76 12.80 -6.13
CA CYS A 108 -2.63 12.55 -5.26
C CYS A 108 -1.73 13.79 -5.16
N ARG A 109 -1.49 14.26 -3.94
CA ARG A 109 -0.62 15.39 -3.65
C ARG A 109 0.79 14.95 -3.22
N MET A 110 1.77 15.81 -3.40
CA MET A 110 3.18 15.51 -3.06
C MET A 110 3.37 15.16 -1.58
N ASP A 111 2.65 15.82 -0.66
CA ASP A 111 2.70 15.49 0.75
C ASP A 111 2.20 14.07 1.03
N GLN A 112 1.12 13.65 0.36
CA GLN A 112 0.61 12.28 0.45
C GLN A 112 1.61 11.25 -0.06
N VAL A 113 2.39 11.56 -1.10
CA VAL A 113 3.45 10.66 -1.60
C VAL A 113 4.51 10.42 -0.53
N LEU A 114 5.04 11.48 0.09
CA LEU A 114 6.09 11.34 1.11
C LEU A 114 5.56 10.64 2.37
N LEU A 115 4.36 11.01 2.83
CA LEU A 115 3.71 10.35 3.96
C LEU A 115 3.45 8.87 3.69
N THR A 116 3.09 8.52 2.46
CA THR A 116 2.92 7.11 2.03
C THR A 116 4.26 6.36 2.07
N PHE A 117 5.37 6.96 1.64
CA PHE A 117 6.69 6.35 1.75
C PHE A 117 7.11 6.14 3.21
N GLY A 118 6.90 7.14 4.07
CA GLY A 118 7.13 7.01 5.51
C GLY A 118 6.30 5.88 6.12
N HIS A 119 5.01 5.82 5.80
CA HIS A 119 4.11 4.76 6.25
C HIS A 119 4.55 3.36 5.81
N LEU A 120 4.99 3.20 4.55
CA LEU A 120 5.54 1.94 4.06
C LEU A 120 6.75 1.49 4.86
N VAL A 121 7.74 2.37 5.04
CA VAL A 121 8.97 2.05 5.79
C VAL A 121 8.64 1.66 7.22
N MET A 122 7.77 2.42 7.90
CA MET A 122 7.31 2.08 9.25
C MET A 122 6.60 0.73 9.30
N THR A 123 5.76 0.44 8.32
CA THR A 123 5.02 -0.83 8.23
C THR A 123 5.97 -2.01 8.10
N TYR A 124 6.98 -1.91 7.23
CA TYR A 124 7.96 -2.99 7.06
C TYR A 124 8.91 -3.14 8.25
N LYS A 125 9.26 -2.04 8.93
CA LYS A 125 10.05 -2.10 10.17
C LYS A 125 9.32 -2.79 11.32
N LYS A 126 7.98 -2.78 11.33
CA LYS A 126 7.15 -3.50 12.31
C LYS A 126 7.04 -5.00 12.05
N LEU A 127 7.43 -5.49 10.87
CA LEU A 127 7.45 -6.92 10.57
C LEU A 127 8.74 -7.55 11.10
N THR A 128 8.68 -8.05 12.33
CA THR A 128 9.85 -8.51 13.09
C THR A 128 10.12 -10.02 13.01
N ASP A 129 9.29 -10.80 12.30
CA ASP A 129 9.53 -12.24 12.18
C ASP A 129 10.87 -12.48 11.46
N ARG A 130 11.69 -13.42 11.94
CA ARG A 130 13.04 -13.68 11.38
C ARG A 130 13.03 -13.87 9.86
N SER A 131 12.02 -14.57 9.37
CA SER A 131 11.85 -14.88 7.95
C SER A 131 11.27 -13.72 7.11
N ASP A 132 10.87 -12.59 7.73
CA ASP A 132 10.52 -11.35 7.03
C ASP A 132 11.72 -10.43 6.82
N PHE A 133 12.78 -10.59 7.62
CA PHE A 133 13.89 -9.65 7.69
C PHE A 133 14.49 -9.36 6.30
N LEU A 134 14.82 -10.42 5.56
CA LEU A 134 15.41 -10.28 4.22
C LEU A 134 14.44 -9.61 3.23
N PRO A 135 13.20 -10.11 3.01
CA PRO A 135 12.23 -9.44 2.15
C PRO A 135 11.97 -7.97 2.51
N CYS A 136 11.75 -7.67 3.79
CA CYS A 136 11.43 -6.32 4.24
C CYS A 136 12.61 -5.37 4.05
N ASN A 137 13.83 -5.80 4.37
CA ASN A 137 15.03 -5.01 4.13
C ASN A 137 15.25 -4.75 2.63
N THR A 138 15.01 -5.75 1.77
CA THR A 138 15.08 -5.55 0.31
C THR A 138 14.04 -4.53 -0.17
N ILE A 139 12.82 -4.57 0.36
CA ILE A 139 11.77 -3.59 0.02
C ILE A 139 12.17 -2.19 0.50
N ILE A 140 12.60 -2.04 1.75
CA ILE A 140 13.04 -0.75 2.32
C ILE A 140 14.18 -0.16 1.48
N ARG A 141 15.22 -0.94 1.18
CA ARG A 141 16.34 -0.50 0.32
C ARG A 141 15.89 -0.07 -1.07
N SER A 142 14.89 -0.76 -1.64
CA SER A 142 14.32 -0.37 -2.94
C SER A 142 13.60 0.98 -2.86
N ILE A 143 12.86 1.23 -1.77
CA ILE A 143 12.21 2.52 -1.50
C ILE A 143 13.27 3.62 -1.33
N GLU A 144 14.27 3.41 -0.47
CA GLU A 144 15.36 4.35 -0.22
C GLU A 144 16.14 4.68 -1.50
N LYS A 145 16.44 3.68 -2.33
CA LYS A 145 17.11 3.87 -3.62
C LYS A 145 16.30 4.74 -4.58
N ARG A 146 14.96 4.64 -4.55
CA ARG A 146 14.09 5.50 -5.38
C ARG A 146 14.00 6.91 -4.79
N TRP A 147 13.85 7.01 -3.47
CA TRP A 147 13.83 8.29 -2.76
C TRP A 147 15.14 9.09 -2.95
N ALA A 148 16.29 8.43 -2.99
CA ALA A 148 17.58 9.07 -3.26
C ALA A 148 17.66 9.72 -4.67
N LYS A 149 16.76 9.36 -5.58
CA LYS A 149 16.72 9.89 -6.96
C LYS A 149 15.58 10.89 -7.19
N THR A 150 14.71 11.09 -6.21
CA THR A 150 13.62 12.06 -6.31
C THR A 150 14.10 13.44 -5.88
N ASP A 151 13.36 14.46 -6.30
CA ASP A 151 13.55 15.82 -5.83
C ASP A 151 13.07 15.95 -4.37
N GLN A 152 13.89 15.54 -3.41
CA GLN A 152 13.45 15.36 -2.03
C GLN A 152 12.91 16.64 -1.39
N GLU A 153 13.51 17.79 -1.71
CA GLU A 153 13.13 19.08 -1.12
C GLU A 153 11.69 19.46 -1.43
N VAL A 154 11.18 19.20 -2.65
CA VAL A 154 9.79 19.55 -2.99
C VAL A 154 8.79 18.70 -2.19
N PHE A 155 9.09 17.43 -1.98
CA PHE A 155 8.24 16.53 -1.19
C PHE A 155 8.27 16.90 0.31
N ILE A 156 9.45 17.23 0.85
CA ILE A 156 9.61 17.66 2.24
C ILE A 156 8.87 18.98 2.46
N ALA A 157 9.04 19.96 1.57
CA ALA A 157 8.34 21.23 1.62
C ALA A 157 6.81 21.04 1.54
N ALA A 158 6.32 20.15 0.68
CA ALA A 158 4.89 19.86 0.58
C ALA A 158 4.31 19.35 1.91
N VAL A 159 5.02 18.47 2.63
CA VAL A 159 4.59 17.99 3.96
C VAL A 159 4.65 19.10 5.01
N ILE A 160 5.69 19.93 4.99
CA ILE A 160 5.82 21.06 5.93
C ILE A 160 4.69 22.09 5.73
N LEU A 161 4.36 22.39 4.48
CA LEU A 161 3.27 23.30 4.11
C LEU A 161 1.89 22.66 4.25
N ASN A 162 1.81 21.37 4.63
CA ASN A 162 0.54 20.77 5.04
C ASN A 162 0.23 21.19 6.49
N PRO A 163 -0.85 21.94 6.74
CA PRO A 163 -1.15 22.51 8.05
C PRO A 163 -1.48 21.46 9.12
N VAL A 164 -1.82 20.22 8.73
CA VAL A 164 -2.07 19.10 9.65
C VAL A 164 -0.76 18.54 10.22
N PHE A 165 0.26 18.43 9.37
CA PHE A 165 1.52 17.75 9.73
C PHE A 165 2.60 18.73 10.15
N ARG A 166 2.77 19.85 9.44
CA ARG A 166 3.87 20.81 9.65
C ARG A 166 5.20 20.06 9.76
N THR A 167 5.96 20.30 10.82
CA THR A 167 7.25 19.66 11.11
C THR A 167 7.14 18.35 11.90
N LYS A 168 5.94 17.92 12.33
CA LYS A 168 5.77 16.73 13.18
C LYS A 168 6.41 15.45 12.62
N PRO A 169 6.36 15.15 11.31
CA PRO A 169 7.04 13.98 10.76
C PRO A 169 8.57 14.06 10.76
N PHE A 170 9.14 15.22 11.08
CA PHE A 170 10.54 15.56 10.89
C PHE A 170 11.22 16.07 12.17
N THR A 171 10.59 15.93 13.33
CA THR A 171 11.03 16.53 14.61
C THR A 171 12.49 16.21 14.96
N ASP A 172 12.98 15.02 14.59
CA ASP A 172 14.34 14.57 14.91
C ASP A 172 15.39 14.95 13.84
N LEU A 173 15.03 15.72 12.81
CA LEU A 173 15.93 16.07 11.72
C LEU A 173 16.62 17.43 11.95
N PRO A 174 17.95 17.45 12.20
CA PRO A 174 18.65 18.67 12.65
C PRO A 174 18.72 19.77 11.58
N PHE A 175 18.46 19.46 10.31
CA PHE A 175 18.47 20.44 9.22
C PHE A 175 17.10 21.08 8.95
N LEU A 176 16.04 20.62 9.62
CA LEU A 176 14.67 21.15 9.48
C LEU A 176 14.29 22.05 10.66
N THR A 177 15.22 22.91 11.08
CA THR A 177 14.92 24.08 11.93
C THR A 177 14.17 25.13 11.12
N LEU A 178 13.54 26.12 11.78
CA LEU A 178 12.84 27.20 11.07
C LEU A 178 13.73 27.88 10.02
N GLY A 179 14.98 28.20 10.38
CA GLY A 179 15.96 28.76 9.43
C GLY A 179 16.32 27.80 8.28
N GLY A 180 16.46 26.50 8.57
CA GLY A 180 16.68 25.49 7.53
C GLY A 180 15.50 25.39 6.55
N ILE A 181 14.28 25.50 7.06
CA ILE A 181 13.05 25.52 6.26
C ILE A 181 12.99 26.79 5.39
N HIS A 182 13.33 27.96 5.94
CA HIS A 182 13.38 29.21 5.16
C HIS A 182 14.34 29.09 3.97
N VAL A 183 15.57 28.65 4.22
CA VAL A 183 16.58 28.46 3.17
C VAL A 183 16.09 27.47 2.11
N MET A 184 15.49 26.35 2.53
CA MET A 184 14.93 25.36 1.60
C MET A 184 13.81 25.97 0.73
N LEU A 185 12.86 26.69 1.33
CA LEU A 185 11.76 27.33 0.59
C LEU A 185 12.25 28.41 -0.38
N GLN A 186 13.26 29.19 0.00
CA GLN A 186 13.91 30.15 -0.89
C GLN A 186 14.60 29.47 -2.08
N ARG A 187 15.33 28.37 -1.86
CA ARG A 187 15.91 27.58 -2.97
C ARG A 187 14.84 27.06 -3.91
N LEU A 188 13.74 26.54 -3.38
CA LEU A 188 12.61 26.06 -4.17
C LEU A 188 11.94 27.20 -4.95
N TRP A 189 11.78 28.38 -4.34
CA TRP A 189 11.24 29.57 -5.00
C TRP A 189 12.10 29.96 -6.20
N THR A 190 13.40 30.20 -5.98
CA THR A 190 14.33 30.57 -7.07
C THR A 190 14.35 29.54 -8.19
N ARG A 191 14.23 28.25 -7.86
CA ARG A 191 14.20 27.18 -8.85
C ARG A 191 12.91 27.16 -9.68
N PHE A 192 11.75 27.37 -9.05
CA PHE A 192 10.45 27.32 -9.72
C PHE A 192 10.07 28.63 -10.39
N TYR A 193 10.59 29.75 -9.90
CA TYR A 193 10.32 31.10 -10.37
C TYR A 193 11.64 31.86 -10.65
N PRO A 194 12.47 31.40 -11.60
CA PRO A 194 13.83 31.94 -11.81
C PRO A 194 13.87 33.42 -12.21
N ASN A 195 12.77 33.97 -12.71
CA ASN A 195 12.65 35.37 -13.12
C ASN A 195 11.89 36.23 -12.10
N CYS A 196 11.54 35.68 -10.93
CA CYS A 196 10.86 36.40 -9.87
C CYS A 196 11.80 36.52 -8.67
N PRO A 197 11.97 37.73 -8.09
CA PRO A 197 12.68 37.84 -6.83
C PRO A 197 11.97 37.02 -5.76
N ILE A 198 12.72 36.59 -4.75
CA ILE A 198 12.14 36.03 -3.54
C ILE A 198 11.31 37.14 -2.87
N PRO A 199 10.04 36.90 -2.51
CA PRO A 199 9.24 37.89 -1.81
C PRO A 199 9.89 38.29 -0.49
N ASP A 200 9.95 39.60 -0.22
CA ASP A 200 10.55 40.13 1.01
C ASP A 200 9.80 39.59 2.25
N GLU A 201 8.49 39.38 2.12
CA GLU A 201 7.61 38.89 3.18
C GLU A 201 7.68 37.36 3.37
N LEU A 202 8.41 36.62 2.53
CA LEU A 202 8.41 35.14 2.59
C LEU A 202 8.87 34.63 3.97
N SER A 203 9.89 35.25 4.55
CA SER A 203 10.42 34.84 5.85
C SER A 203 9.40 35.07 6.98
N ASP A 204 8.71 36.21 6.94
CA ASP A 204 7.71 36.57 7.95
C ASP A 204 6.47 35.67 7.82
N GLN A 205 6.01 35.41 6.59
CA GLN A 205 4.87 34.51 6.35
C GLN A 205 5.15 33.07 6.77
N VAL A 206 6.38 32.57 6.58
CA VAL A 206 6.72 31.22 7.04
C VAL A 206 6.74 31.17 8.57
N SER A 207 7.26 32.20 9.25
CA SER A 207 7.21 32.29 10.71
C SER A 207 5.77 32.34 11.21
N ASP A 208 4.94 33.22 10.64
CA ASP A 208 3.52 33.35 10.96
C ASP A 208 2.75 32.03 10.77
N TYR A 209 3.08 31.26 9.72
CA TYR A 209 2.47 29.96 9.46
C TYR A 209 2.75 28.95 10.59
N PHE A 210 3.97 28.94 11.14
CA PHE A 210 4.33 28.05 12.23
C PHE A 210 3.78 28.50 13.58
N ASP A 211 3.79 29.81 13.82
CA ASP A 211 3.28 30.40 15.05
C ASP A 211 1.75 30.45 15.10
N GLY A 212 1.09 30.23 13.96
CA GLY A 212 -0.37 30.37 13.85
C GLY A 212 -0.80 31.83 14.04
N SER A 213 -0.01 32.77 13.53
CA SER A 213 -0.25 34.21 13.58
C SER A 213 -0.51 34.79 12.19
N GLY A 214 -0.65 36.12 12.12
CA GLY A 214 -0.88 36.83 10.86
C GLY A 214 -2.11 36.31 10.11
N ILE A 215 -1.90 35.96 8.84
CA ILE A 215 -2.97 35.41 7.98
C ILE A 215 -3.36 33.97 8.33
N PHE A 216 -2.62 33.30 9.22
CA PHE A 216 -2.82 31.90 9.61
C PHE A 216 -3.51 31.71 10.97
N VAL A 217 -3.94 32.79 11.63
CA VAL A 217 -4.56 32.75 12.98
C VAL A 217 -5.77 31.81 13.10
N ASN A 218 -6.54 31.65 12.03
CA ASN A 218 -7.72 30.78 12.01
C ASN A 218 -7.44 29.41 11.34
N MET A 219 -6.19 29.09 11.03
CA MET A 219 -5.83 27.87 10.31
C MET A 219 -6.22 26.62 11.09
N GLU A 220 -6.03 26.59 12.41
CA GLU A 220 -6.37 25.41 13.22
C GLU A 220 -7.88 25.14 13.28
N ALA A 221 -8.68 26.21 13.43
CA ALA A 221 -10.14 26.10 13.38
C ALA A 221 -10.60 25.60 12.00
N LEU A 222 -9.99 26.07 10.91
CA LEU A 222 -10.28 25.61 9.56
C LEU A 222 -9.96 24.11 9.38
N ILE A 223 -8.78 23.67 9.85
CA ILE A 223 -8.40 22.24 9.81
C ILE A 223 -9.42 21.40 10.55
N GLU A 224 -9.89 21.84 11.72
CA GLU A 224 -10.84 21.10 12.52
C GLU A 224 -12.19 20.94 11.80
N ILE A 225 -12.69 22.02 11.19
CA ILE A 225 -13.93 22.02 10.40
C ILE A 225 -13.81 21.06 9.21
N GLU A 226 -12.73 21.16 8.42
CA GLU A 226 -12.54 20.30 7.26
C GLU A 226 -12.31 18.84 7.66
N SER A 227 -11.61 18.59 8.77
CA SER A 227 -11.46 17.25 9.32
C SER A 227 -12.81 16.66 9.70
N ARG A 228 -13.69 17.42 10.38
CA ARG A 228 -15.04 16.95 10.73
C ARG A 228 -15.87 16.61 9.50
N LYS A 229 -15.83 17.45 8.45
CA LYS A 229 -16.51 17.17 7.17
C LYS A 229 -16.01 15.88 6.52
N ALA A 230 -14.69 15.66 6.49
CA ALA A 230 -14.09 14.47 5.92
C ALA A 230 -14.54 13.19 6.67
N HIS A 231 -14.55 13.20 8.00
CA HIS A 231 -15.01 12.05 8.79
C HIS A 231 -16.50 11.74 8.56
N ALA A 232 -17.34 12.77 8.43
CA ALA A 232 -18.76 12.59 8.13
C ALA A 232 -19.01 11.94 6.75
N GLN A 233 -18.22 12.30 5.73
CA GLN A 233 -18.33 11.70 4.40
C GLN A 233 -17.89 10.23 4.38
N VAL A 234 -16.84 9.88 5.13
CA VAL A 234 -16.38 8.48 5.25
C VAL A 234 -17.41 7.63 6.00
N GLY A 235 -18.08 8.17 7.01
CA GLY A 235 -19.14 7.47 7.76
C GLY A 235 -20.44 7.26 6.98
N LEU A 236 -20.71 8.06 5.95
CA LEU A 236 -21.88 7.91 5.05
C LEU A 236 -21.62 6.96 3.87
N SER A 237 -20.37 6.51 3.68
CA SER A 237 -19.94 5.65 2.58
C SER A 237 -19.48 4.25 3.03
N ALA A 238 -19.64 3.93 4.32
CA ALA A 238 -19.44 2.60 4.92
C ALA A 238 -20.79 1.95 5.24
#